data_AF-A0A8K0UV56-F1
#
_entry.id   AF-A0A8K0UV56-F1
#
_cell.length_a   1.000
_cell.length_b   1.000
_cell.length_c   1.000
_cell.angle_alpha   90.00
_cell.angle_beta   90.00
_cell.angle_gamma   90.00
#
_symmetry.space_group_name_H-M   'P 1'
#
loop_
_entity.id
_entity.type
_entity.pdbx_description
1 polymer ?
#
loop_
_entity_poly.entity_id
_entity_poly.type
_entity_poly.pdbx_seq_one_letter_code
_entity_poly.pdbx_strand_id
1 'polypeptide(L)'
;MLCLPSVLLSLIIPTVVGFKFLESTTLGPDPRTINRLNGESFQQDPLVTFNGFQYAVLWEEDTHNASIRRPSVARRPLDNRTKWEKFTFIDYNQTSDDGHNVISLGISRGDGTLHLGFDQHDNNLNYRISKAGVATMPTGTWSPELFGPILDHLPGLGNLDRSTFFINVTYPRFLTIPSQTKTKRTKPSSDLLLELRVGRSGLGDDWLYRYTPNDGWTQIGRYLEGVNNNAYINGLDFDSKGSLHTTWTYRDFVNDAGQNVAVEAGPNGPENNHDMDYAFSPDLGVTWQNNWGQHIANTSNDEPIRPVSAGITIFSIPKFGGILNQETQTVDNEGRVHVLNRENTTRVEQWYHYWRSTTKAWTRSPLPLPAALPSLNNVTGTPTVIGKRAKLLSPPPRKGQPTSLLAILPSNAPNSTALSILGSTATGHFRDWSVLWEISEGCGWEPLFDRYRLEQGVLSLYVVNGTNVQVWDFEL
;
A
#
# COMPACT_ATOMS: atom_id res chain seq x y z
N MET A 1 59.84 -9.21 -26.91
CA MET A 1 58.82 -9.42 -25.85
C MET A 1 58.20 -8.07 -25.53
N LEU A 2 57.03 -7.77 -26.11
CA LEU A 2 56.26 -6.58 -25.74
C LEU A 2 55.46 -6.90 -24.47
N CYS A 3 55.74 -6.18 -23.39
CA CYS A 3 54.86 -6.16 -22.21
C CYS A 3 53.62 -5.32 -22.54
N LEU A 4 52.47 -5.98 -22.63
CA LEU A 4 51.16 -5.31 -22.58
C LEU A 4 50.88 -4.87 -21.14
N PRO A 5 50.40 -3.65 -20.89
CA PRO A 5 49.96 -3.24 -19.56
C PRO A 5 48.64 -3.95 -19.24
N SER A 6 48.61 -4.69 -18.13
CA SER A 6 47.38 -5.19 -17.53
C SER A 6 46.50 -4.01 -17.14
N VAL A 7 45.43 -3.78 -17.91
CA VAL A 7 44.33 -2.92 -17.51
C VAL A 7 43.58 -3.67 -16.41
N LEU A 8 43.78 -3.28 -15.15
CA LEU A 8 42.85 -3.66 -14.08
C LEU A 8 41.50 -3.02 -14.42
N LEU A 9 40.57 -3.81 -14.95
CA LEU A 9 39.15 -3.47 -14.91
C LEU A 9 38.75 -3.53 -13.43
N SER A 10 38.60 -2.39 -12.76
CA SER A 10 37.86 -2.39 -11.51
C SER A 10 36.42 -2.78 -11.85
N LEU A 11 36.00 -3.95 -11.39
CA LEU A 11 34.56 -4.22 -11.30
C LEU A 11 34.02 -3.18 -10.32
N ILE A 12 33.44 -2.11 -10.83
CA ILE A 12 32.53 -1.29 -10.05
C ILE A 12 31.35 -2.20 -9.79
N ILE A 13 31.35 -2.87 -8.64
CA ILE A 13 30.17 -3.56 -8.14
C ILE A 13 29.13 -2.46 -7.97
N PRO A 14 28.00 -2.47 -8.72
CA PRO A 14 26.96 -1.49 -8.51
C PRO A 14 26.47 -1.64 -7.07
N THR A 15 26.80 -0.67 -6.23
CA THR A 15 26.38 -0.65 -4.84
C THR A 15 24.94 -0.17 -4.80
N VAL A 16 24.07 -0.96 -4.18
CA VAL A 16 22.74 -0.51 -3.78
C VAL A 16 22.87 0.70 -2.86
N VAL A 17 21.82 1.53 -2.82
CA VAL A 17 21.60 2.60 -1.83
C VAL A 17 22.07 2.13 -0.43
N GLY A 18 22.94 2.93 0.20
CA GLY A 18 23.44 2.65 1.55
C GLY A 18 22.28 2.59 2.55
N PHE A 19 22.40 1.79 3.60
CA PHE A 19 21.25 1.54 4.45
C PHE A 19 21.66 1.58 5.92
N LYS A 20 21.15 2.54 6.68
CA LYS A 20 21.55 2.77 8.07
C LYS A 20 20.33 2.99 8.96
N PHE A 21 20.18 2.13 9.97
CA PHE A 21 19.19 2.34 11.02
C PHE A 21 19.50 3.61 11.81
N LEU A 22 18.50 4.47 11.98
CA LEU A 22 18.61 5.72 12.72
C LEU A 22 18.05 5.57 14.12
N GLU A 23 16.77 5.21 14.23
CA GLU A 23 16.06 5.13 15.51
C GLU A 23 14.78 4.31 15.40
N SER A 24 14.26 3.91 16.55
CA SER A 24 12.91 3.36 16.71
C SER A 24 12.16 4.19 17.73
N THR A 25 10.92 4.56 17.42
CA THR A 25 10.04 5.31 18.30
C THR A 25 8.71 4.61 18.46
N THR A 26 8.13 4.64 19.66
CA THR A 26 6.86 3.97 19.95
C THR A 26 5.70 4.94 19.76
N LEU A 27 4.71 4.55 18.94
CA LEU A 27 3.46 5.28 18.75
C LEU A 27 2.46 5.01 19.89
N GLY A 28 2.39 3.75 20.33
CA GLY A 28 1.49 3.31 21.39
C GLY A 28 1.42 1.79 21.51
N PRO A 29 0.70 1.28 22.52
CA PRO A 29 0.39 -0.13 22.63
C PRO A 29 -0.44 -0.61 21.42
N ASP A 30 -0.16 -1.81 20.96
CA ASP A 30 -1.01 -2.50 19.99
C ASP A 30 -2.13 -3.24 20.73
N PRO A 31 -3.40 -3.16 20.28
CA PRO A 31 -4.50 -3.88 20.92
C PRO A 31 -4.31 -5.39 20.92
N ARG A 32 -4.74 -6.04 21.99
CA ARG A 32 -4.78 -7.50 22.15
C ARG A 32 -6.05 -8.04 21.51
N THR A 33 -5.97 -8.29 20.23
CA THR A 33 -7.05 -8.83 19.40
C THR A 33 -6.71 -10.21 18.85
N ILE A 34 -7.75 -10.94 18.41
CA ILE A 34 -7.56 -12.17 17.64
C ILE A 34 -7.10 -11.82 16.22
N ASN A 35 -7.73 -10.82 15.61
CA ASN A 35 -7.38 -10.33 14.28
C ASN A 35 -6.53 -9.06 14.37
N ARG A 36 -5.72 -8.78 13.36
CA ARG A 36 -4.77 -7.66 13.42
C ARG A 36 -5.40 -6.39 12.89
N LEU A 37 -5.43 -5.34 13.69
CA LEU A 37 -6.04 -4.07 13.30
C LEU A 37 -5.02 -3.04 12.81
N ASN A 38 -3.78 -3.16 13.30
CA ASN A 38 -2.63 -2.35 12.91
C ASN A 38 -1.62 -3.23 12.18
N GLY A 39 -0.99 -2.70 11.13
CA GLY A 39 0.07 -3.45 10.43
C GLY A 39 -0.46 -4.55 9.50
N GLU A 40 -1.58 -4.28 8.84
CA GLU A 40 -2.11 -5.08 7.73
C GLU A 40 -1.80 -4.38 6.40
N SER A 41 -1.43 -5.13 5.36
CA SER A 41 -0.89 -4.58 4.10
C SER A 41 -1.83 -3.67 3.33
N PHE A 42 -3.13 -3.77 3.59
CA PHE A 42 -4.18 -2.93 3.03
C PHE A 42 -4.53 -1.72 3.90
N GLN A 43 -3.84 -1.52 5.03
CA GLN A 43 -3.82 -0.24 5.75
C GLN A 43 -2.97 0.75 4.94
N GLN A 44 -3.59 1.59 4.11
CA GLN A 44 -2.91 2.39 3.09
C GLN A 44 -3.35 3.87 3.13
N ASP A 45 -2.57 4.78 3.73
CA ASP A 45 -1.33 4.57 4.49
C ASP A 45 -1.58 4.79 6.01
N PRO A 46 -0.84 4.11 6.92
CA PRO A 46 -0.94 4.37 8.37
C PRO A 46 -0.03 5.52 8.82
N LEU A 47 0.92 5.92 7.98
CA LEU A 47 2.05 6.80 8.30
C LEU A 47 2.35 7.68 7.09
N VAL A 48 2.24 8.99 7.26
CA VAL A 48 2.35 9.96 6.17
C VAL A 48 3.21 11.14 6.61
N THR A 49 4.27 11.43 5.86
CA THR A 49 5.09 12.63 6.08
C THR A 49 4.63 13.78 5.19
N PHE A 50 4.42 14.94 5.82
CA PHE A 50 4.13 16.17 5.11
C PHE A 50 4.60 17.39 5.92
N ASN A 51 5.21 18.35 5.22
CA ASN A 51 5.51 19.69 5.74
C ASN A 51 6.30 19.69 7.07
N GLY A 52 7.38 18.90 7.14
CA GLY A 52 8.25 18.84 8.33
C GLY A 52 7.70 18.04 9.50
N PHE A 53 6.56 17.37 9.33
CA PHE A 53 5.94 16.49 10.32
C PHE A 53 5.66 15.13 9.73
N GLN A 54 5.58 14.14 10.61
CA GLN A 54 5.05 12.82 10.31
C GLN A 54 3.76 12.61 11.10
N TYR A 55 2.75 12.06 10.44
CA TYR A 55 1.42 11.79 10.99
C TYR A 55 1.17 10.30 10.94
N ALA A 56 0.57 9.76 12.00
CA ALA A 56 0.28 8.34 12.11
C ALA A 56 -1.14 8.08 12.64
N VAL A 57 -1.69 6.94 12.27
CA VAL A 57 -2.95 6.42 12.80
C VAL A 57 -2.74 5.02 13.35
N LEU A 58 -3.44 4.71 14.43
CA LEU A 58 -3.44 3.39 15.05
C LEU A 58 -4.72 3.17 15.85
N TRP A 59 -5.11 1.91 15.98
CA TRP A 59 -6.09 1.50 17.00
C TRP A 59 -5.42 1.42 18.37
N GLU A 60 -6.10 1.91 19.40
CA GLU A 60 -5.70 1.75 20.79
C GLU A 60 -6.84 1.19 21.64
N GLU A 61 -6.49 0.43 22.67
CA GLU A 61 -7.45 -0.06 23.66
C GLU A 61 -7.90 1.05 24.60
N ASP A 62 -9.16 0.99 25.04
CA ASP A 62 -9.63 1.79 26.16
C ASP A 62 -8.93 1.35 27.45
N THR A 63 -8.48 2.32 28.25
CA THR A 63 -7.70 2.07 29.46
C THR A 63 -8.47 1.32 30.55
N HIS A 64 -9.80 1.30 30.50
CA HIS A 64 -10.66 0.63 31.47
C HIS A 64 -11.33 -0.63 30.91
N ASN A 65 -11.36 -0.81 29.59
CA ASN A 65 -11.96 -1.96 28.94
C ASN A 65 -11.22 -2.34 27.65
N ALA A 66 -10.33 -3.34 27.73
CA ALA A 66 -9.53 -3.82 26.60
C ALA A 66 -10.36 -4.41 25.43
N SER A 67 -11.66 -4.68 25.63
CA SER A 67 -12.57 -5.07 24.53
C SER A 67 -13.03 -3.88 23.69
N ILE A 68 -12.84 -2.64 24.17
CA ILE A 68 -13.11 -1.42 23.44
C ILE A 68 -11.81 -0.93 22.81
N ARG A 69 -11.85 -0.71 21.51
CA ARG A 69 -10.74 -0.16 20.72
C ARG A 69 -11.20 1.08 20.00
N ARG A 70 -10.33 2.09 19.92
CA ARG A 70 -10.66 3.41 19.39
C ARG A 70 -9.59 3.92 18.43
N PRO A 71 -9.98 4.68 17.39
CA PRO A 71 -9.02 5.23 16.46
C PRO A 71 -8.26 6.39 17.11
N SER A 72 -6.94 6.35 16.99
CA SER A 72 -6.01 7.38 17.48
C SER A 72 -5.27 8.03 16.32
N VAL A 73 -4.94 9.31 16.48
CA VAL A 73 -4.13 10.08 15.52
C VAL A 73 -2.94 10.68 16.25
N ALA A 74 -1.75 10.47 15.71
CA ALA A 74 -0.50 10.97 16.24
C ALA A 74 0.23 11.86 15.24
N ARG A 75 1.05 12.78 15.75
CA ARG A 75 2.04 13.52 14.95
C ARG A 75 3.35 13.68 15.69
N ARG A 76 4.45 13.83 14.95
CA ARG A 76 5.74 14.29 15.47
C ARG A 76 6.40 15.24 14.46
N PRO A 77 7.16 16.24 14.91
CA PRO A 77 8.00 17.01 14.01
C PRO A 77 9.25 16.19 13.63
N LEU A 78 9.80 16.44 12.44
CA LEU A 78 10.96 15.70 11.92
C LEU A 78 12.30 16.14 12.54
N ASP A 79 12.35 17.31 13.18
CA ASP A 79 13.53 17.82 13.90
C ASP A 79 13.62 17.25 15.34
N ASN A 80 12.49 16.95 15.97
CA ASN A 80 12.38 16.28 17.26
C ASN A 80 11.64 14.94 17.13
N ARG A 81 12.35 13.96 16.59
CA ARG A 81 11.80 12.68 16.12
C ARG A 81 11.31 11.76 17.22
N THR A 82 11.70 11.94 18.47
CA THR A 82 11.45 10.95 19.53
C THR A 82 10.12 11.10 20.24
N LYS A 83 9.44 12.24 20.12
CA LYS A 83 8.20 12.52 20.86
C LYS A 83 6.99 12.65 19.95
N TRP A 84 6.04 11.73 20.12
CA TRP A 84 4.73 11.78 19.48
C TRP A 84 3.73 12.55 20.34
N GLU A 85 3.01 13.49 19.72
CA GLU A 85 1.74 14.02 20.24
C GLU A 85 0.62 13.13 19.73
N LYS A 86 -0.33 12.73 20.58
CA LYS A 86 -1.39 11.79 20.21
C LYS A 86 -2.68 12.07 20.98
N PHE A 87 -3.82 11.83 20.34
CA PHE A 87 -5.11 11.74 21.00
C PHE A 87 -5.91 10.56 20.42
N THR A 88 -6.95 10.17 21.14
CA THR A 88 -7.88 9.08 20.77
C THR A 88 -9.30 9.63 20.63
N PHE A 89 -10.03 9.19 19.60
CA PHE A 89 -11.43 9.57 19.42
C PHE A 89 -12.34 8.75 20.34
N ILE A 90 -12.73 9.32 21.48
CA ILE A 90 -13.56 8.64 22.50
C ILE A 90 -15.04 8.48 22.10
N ASP A 91 -15.47 9.13 21.02
CA ASP A 91 -16.82 9.10 20.47
C ASP A 91 -17.05 7.96 19.47
N TYR A 92 -16.08 7.05 19.33
CA TYR A 92 -16.20 5.86 18.52
C TYR A 92 -15.62 4.64 19.24
N ASN A 93 -16.33 3.52 19.17
CA ASN A 93 -15.81 2.21 19.55
C ASN A 93 -15.83 1.33 18.30
N GLN A 94 -14.75 0.59 18.07
CA GLN A 94 -14.68 -0.40 17.01
C GLN A 94 -15.87 -1.37 17.06
N THR A 95 -16.43 -1.70 15.90
CA THR A 95 -17.63 -2.53 15.78
C THR A 95 -17.37 -4.03 15.93
N SER A 96 -16.24 -4.53 15.44
CA SER A 96 -15.85 -5.94 15.50
C SER A 96 -14.33 -6.12 15.55
N ASP A 97 -13.87 -7.21 16.17
CA ASP A 97 -12.47 -7.65 16.05
C ASP A 97 -12.28 -8.33 14.69
N ASP A 98 -11.97 -7.53 13.67
CA ASP A 98 -11.84 -7.96 12.27
C ASP A 98 -10.61 -7.30 11.64
N GLY A 99 -9.75 -8.10 11.00
CA GLY A 99 -8.50 -7.63 10.41
C GLY A 99 -8.69 -6.62 9.26
N HIS A 100 -9.86 -6.62 8.64
CA HIS A 100 -10.23 -5.68 7.58
C HIS A 100 -10.43 -4.25 8.10
N ASN A 101 -10.73 -4.09 9.39
CA ASN A 101 -11.18 -2.85 10.02
C ASN A 101 -10.02 -1.89 10.34
N VAL A 102 -9.07 -1.74 9.42
CA VAL A 102 -7.90 -0.86 9.53
C VAL A 102 -8.27 0.63 9.53
N ILE A 103 -7.29 1.50 9.81
CA ILE A 103 -7.40 2.96 9.66
C ILE A 103 -6.45 3.42 8.55
N SER A 104 -6.98 4.06 7.52
CA SER A 104 -6.20 4.67 6.44
C SER A 104 -6.19 6.20 6.57
N LEU A 105 -5.01 6.79 6.39
CA LEU A 105 -4.74 8.23 6.46
C LEU A 105 -4.36 8.80 5.10
N GLY A 106 -5.06 9.86 4.69
CA GLY A 106 -4.69 10.74 3.59
C GLY A 106 -4.45 12.17 4.08
N ILE A 107 -3.58 12.92 3.40
CA ILE A 107 -3.36 14.33 3.69
C ILE A 107 -3.49 15.13 2.39
N SER A 108 -4.44 16.06 2.34
CA SER A 108 -4.47 17.05 1.27
C SER A 108 -3.34 18.06 1.51
N ARG A 109 -2.47 18.21 0.52
CA ARG A 109 -1.28 19.07 0.62
C ARG A 109 -1.60 20.55 0.41
N GLY A 110 -2.71 20.85 -0.26
CA GLY A 110 -3.13 22.19 -0.61
C GLY A 110 -3.79 22.94 0.55
N ASP A 111 -4.63 22.28 1.34
CA ASP A 111 -5.29 22.88 2.50
C ASP A 111 -4.82 22.28 3.84
N GLY A 112 -4.09 21.16 3.83
CA GLY A 112 -3.56 20.54 5.05
C GLY A 112 -4.58 19.76 5.85
N THR A 113 -5.71 19.36 5.28
CA THR A 113 -6.66 18.47 5.97
C THR A 113 -6.13 17.04 6.05
N LEU A 114 -6.34 16.40 7.20
CA LEU A 114 -6.17 14.96 7.39
C LEU A 114 -7.51 14.27 7.11
N HIS A 115 -7.47 13.20 6.34
CA HIS A 115 -8.61 12.40 5.92
C HIS A 115 -8.45 10.98 6.46
N LEU A 116 -9.49 10.47 7.12
CA LEU A 116 -9.50 9.16 7.76
C LEU A 116 -10.64 8.32 7.18
N GLY A 117 -10.33 7.11 6.75
CA GLY A 117 -11.29 6.04 6.53
C GLY A 117 -10.96 4.90 7.48
N PHE A 118 -11.94 4.40 8.24
CA PHE A 118 -11.66 3.43 9.30
C PHE A 118 -12.81 2.45 9.54
N ASP A 119 -12.51 1.32 10.20
CA ASP A 119 -13.48 0.30 10.62
C ASP A 119 -14.39 -0.15 9.46
N GLN A 120 -13.81 -0.49 8.31
CA GLN A 120 -14.52 -0.81 7.07
C GLN A 120 -14.42 -2.29 6.74
N HIS A 121 -15.53 -3.00 6.79
CA HIS A 121 -15.68 -4.33 6.20
C HIS A 121 -17.16 -4.58 5.92
N ASP A 122 -17.53 -4.48 4.64
CA ASP A 122 -18.91 -4.64 4.18
C ASP A 122 -19.94 -3.85 5.03
N ASN A 123 -19.57 -2.64 5.47
CA ASN A 123 -20.44 -1.74 6.25
C ASN A 123 -20.56 -0.34 5.63
N ASN A 124 -21.32 0.55 6.26
CA ASN A 124 -21.41 1.94 5.80
C ASN A 124 -20.10 2.67 6.05
N LEU A 125 -19.76 3.61 5.16
CA LEU A 125 -18.54 4.40 5.30
C LEU A 125 -18.46 5.08 6.69
N ASN A 126 -17.45 4.77 7.50
CA ASN A 126 -16.94 5.68 8.53
C ASN A 126 -15.79 6.54 7.99
N TYR A 127 -16.08 7.82 7.74
CA TYR A 127 -15.10 8.79 7.27
C TYR A 127 -15.01 10.00 8.21
N ARG A 128 -13.81 10.54 8.40
CA ARG A 128 -13.59 11.75 9.20
C ARG A 128 -12.56 12.65 8.53
N ILE A 129 -12.73 13.96 8.65
CA ILE A 129 -11.82 14.98 8.10
C ILE A 129 -11.45 16.01 9.16
N SER A 130 -10.21 16.48 9.16
CA SER A 130 -9.78 17.59 10.01
C SER A 130 -10.21 18.95 9.46
N LYS A 131 -10.08 19.99 10.29
CA LYS A 131 -10.09 21.39 9.85
C LYS A 131 -8.93 21.64 8.87
N ALA A 132 -9.14 22.56 7.93
CA ALA A 132 -8.05 23.06 7.07
C ALA A 132 -6.95 23.72 7.92
N GLY A 133 -5.72 23.66 7.43
CA GLY A 133 -4.54 24.24 8.08
C GLY A 133 -3.79 23.26 8.99
N VAL A 134 -4.39 22.14 9.39
CA VAL A 134 -3.82 21.24 10.42
C VAL A 134 -2.42 20.73 10.05
N ALA A 135 -2.19 20.37 8.78
CA ALA A 135 -0.89 19.88 8.32
C ALA A 135 -0.03 20.90 7.58
N THR A 136 -0.61 21.98 7.05
CA THR A 136 0.12 23.08 6.39
C THR A 136 0.66 24.11 7.40
N MET A 137 0.01 24.25 8.55
CA MET A 137 0.45 25.05 9.70
C MET A 137 0.30 24.22 10.98
N PRO A 138 1.18 23.22 11.22
CA PRO A 138 1.09 22.27 12.33
C PRO A 138 1.48 22.91 13.68
N THR A 139 0.73 23.93 14.05
CA THR A 139 0.84 24.70 15.30
C THR A 139 -0.42 24.47 16.14
N GLY A 140 -0.35 24.74 17.44
CA GLY A 140 -1.48 24.58 18.35
C GLY A 140 -1.66 23.17 18.91
N THR A 141 -2.68 23.02 19.76
CA THR A 141 -2.95 21.79 20.52
C THR A 141 -3.37 20.65 19.60
N TRP A 142 -2.70 19.50 19.74
CA TRP A 142 -3.07 18.27 19.07
C TRP A 142 -4.21 17.56 19.82
N SER A 143 -5.45 17.71 19.34
CA SER A 143 -6.63 17.20 20.05
C SER A 143 -7.79 16.80 19.10
N PRO A 144 -8.78 16.03 19.59
CA PRO A 144 -9.91 15.57 18.77
C PRO A 144 -10.73 16.69 18.13
N GLU A 145 -10.77 17.88 18.73
CA GLU A 145 -11.51 19.06 18.26
C GLU A 145 -10.97 19.62 16.93
N LEU A 146 -9.83 19.13 16.46
CA LEU A 146 -9.32 19.38 15.12
C LEU A 146 -10.14 18.67 14.03
N PHE A 147 -10.97 17.69 14.39
CA PHE A 147 -11.75 16.89 13.44
C PHE A 147 -13.25 17.14 13.55
N GLY A 148 -13.94 17.00 12.41
CA GLY A 148 -15.40 17.00 12.35
C GLY A 148 -16.00 15.68 12.86
N PRO A 149 -17.34 15.54 12.82
CA PRO A 149 -18.02 14.29 13.17
C PRO A 149 -17.67 13.17 12.19
N ILE A 150 -18.08 11.95 12.52
CA ILE A 150 -18.02 10.80 11.60
C ILE A 150 -19.10 10.97 10.53
N LEU A 151 -18.73 10.75 9.28
CA LEU A 151 -19.58 10.90 8.11
C LEU A 151 -19.78 9.56 7.40
N ASP A 152 -20.99 9.33 6.93
CA ASP A 152 -21.42 8.17 6.13
C ASP A 152 -21.33 8.40 4.62
N HIS A 153 -20.65 9.47 4.22
CA HIS A 153 -20.42 9.88 2.84
C HIS A 153 -19.21 10.82 2.78
N LEU A 154 -18.66 11.01 1.60
CA LEU A 154 -17.58 11.96 1.37
C LEU A 154 -18.11 13.41 1.32
N PRO A 155 -17.49 14.37 2.02
CA PRO A 155 -17.86 15.79 1.93
C PRO A 155 -17.92 16.29 0.48
N GLY A 156 -19.00 16.99 0.13
CA GLY A 156 -19.28 17.45 -1.23
C GLY A 156 -20.09 16.47 -2.08
N LEU A 157 -20.25 15.22 -1.65
CA LEU A 157 -20.97 14.16 -2.38
C LEU A 157 -22.24 13.68 -1.65
N GLY A 158 -22.85 14.54 -0.83
CA GLY A 158 -24.08 14.21 -0.09
C GLY A 158 -25.31 13.98 -0.99
N ASN A 159 -25.23 14.31 -2.27
CA ASN A 159 -26.25 14.06 -3.29
C ASN A 159 -26.16 12.67 -3.94
N LEU A 160 -25.05 11.95 -3.76
CA LEU A 160 -24.92 10.57 -4.23
C LEU A 160 -25.74 9.63 -3.35
N ASP A 161 -26.31 8.59 -3.95
CA ASP A 161 -27.07 7.57 -3.23
C ASP A 161 -26.13 6.72 -2.35
N ARG A 162 -26.24 6.87 -1.03
CA ARG A 162 -25.42 6.13 -0.06
C ARG A 162 -25.56 4.62 -0.21
N SER A 163 -26.73 4.13 -0.63
CA SER A 163 -26.98 2.71 -0.85
C SER A 163 -26.34 2.15 -2.13
N THR A 164 -25.68 3.02 -2.90
CA THR A 164 -24.88 2.65 -4.07
C THR A 164 -23.41 2.92 -3.84
N PHE A 165 -23.04 4.09 -3.29
CA PHE A 165 -21.64 4.55 -3.30
C PHE A 165 -20.91 4.41 -1.96
N PHE A 166 -21.64 4.31 -0.85
CA PHE A 166 -21.06 4.37 0.51
C PHE A 166 -21.63 3.29 1.45
N ILE A 167 -22.10 2.18 0.87
CA ILE A 167 -22.56 0.96 1.57
C ILE A 167 -21.62 -0.20 1.25
N ASN A 168 -21.48 -1.16 2.16
CA ASN A 168 -20.60 -2.31 1.98
C ASN A 168 -19.16 -1.90 1.59
N VAL A 169 -18.64 -0.85 2.24
CA VAL A 169 -17.31 -0.31 1.96
C VAL A 169 -16.25 -1.18 2.64
N THR A 170 -15.14 -1.41 1.93
CA THR A 170 -13.93 -2.04 2.45
C THR A 170 -12.69 -1.36 1.86
N TYR A 171 -11.57 -1.39 2.59
CA TYR A 171 -10.24 -0.93 2.13
C TYR A 171 -10.18 0.52 1.61
N PRO A 172 -10.41 1.55 2.44
CA PRO A 172 -10.14 2.92 2.03
C PRO A 172 -8.66 3.11 1.73
N ARG A 173 -8.31 3.65 0.54
CA ARG A 173 -6.92 3.89 0.14
C ARG A 173 -6.71 5.33 -0.33
N PHE A 174 -5.85 6.06 0.36
CA PHE A 174 -5.51 7.43 -0.02
C PHE A 174 -4.19 7.50 -0.78
N LEU A 175 -4.12 8.34 -1.81
CA LEU A 175 -2.90 8.57 -2.59
C LEU A 175 -2.76 10.04 -2.95
N THR A 176 -1.62 10.66 -2.62
CA THR A 176 -1.33 12.04 -3.04
C THR A 176 -1.23 12.10 -4.56
N ILE A 177 -1.90 13.07 -5.19
CA ILE A 177 -1.81 13.35 -6.62
C ILE A 177 -0.56 14.21 -6.90
N PRO A 178 0.45 13.73 -7.63
CA PRO A 178 1.68 14.47 -7.92
C PRO A 178 1.43 15.72 -8.76
N SER A 179 2.30 16.73 -8.61
CA SER A 179 2.19 18.02 -9.33
C SER A 179 2.26 17.87 -10.87
N GLN A 180 2.88 16.80 -11.34
CA GLN A 180 3.12 16.51 -12.76
C GLN A 180 1.89 15.95 -13.49
N THR A 181 0.85 15.52 -12.76
CA THR A 181 -0.39 14.98 -13.34
C THR A 181 -1.06 16.01 -14.26
N LYS A 182 -1.46 15.59 -15.47
CA LYS A 182 -1.97 16.49 -16.52
C LYS A 182 -3.19 17.30 -16.08
N THR A 183 -3.97 16.78 -15.15
CA THR A 183 -5.17 17.39 -14.55
C THR A 183 -4.86 18.50 -13.55
N LYS A 184 -3.62 18.61 -13.01
CA LYS A 184 -3.22 19.80 -12.24
C LYS A 184 -3.02 21.05 -13.11
N ARG A 185 -3.15 20.94 -14.44
CA ARG A 185 -3.17 22.08 -15.38
C ARG A 185 -4.54 22.75 -15.49
N THR A 186 -5.61 22.14 -14.97
CA THR A 186 -6.92 22.76 -14.83
C THR A 186 -7.10 23.26 -13.39
N LYS A 187 -7.50 24.52 -13.23
CA LYS A 187 -7.82 25.12 -11.91
C LYS A 187 -9.33 25.07 -11.67
N PRO A 188 -9.80 24.73 -10.46
CA PRO A 188 -9.02 24.29 -9.29
C PRO A 188 -8.50 22.85 -9.47
N SER A 189 -7.37 22.54 -8.82
CA SER A 189 -6.63 21.30 -9.05
C SER A 189 -6.70 20.36 -7.86
N SER A 190 -7.19 19.14 -8.07
CA SER A 190 -7.22 18.09 -7.04
C SER A 190 -5.82 17.64 -6.64
N ASP A 191 -5.66 17.23 -5.38
CA ASP A 191 -4.35 16.85 -4.83
C ASP A 191 -4.33 15.54 -4.02
N LEU A 192 -5.48 14.93 -3.79
CA LEU A 192 -5.61 13.64 -3.12
C LEU A 192 -6.61 12.76 -3.90
N LEU A 193 -6.26 11.50 -4.07
CA LEU A 193 -7.09 10.43 -4.63
C LEU A 193 -7.54 9.54 -3.47
N LEU A 194 -8.78 9.07 -3.53
CA LEU A 194 -9.32 8.03 -2.66
C LEU A 194 -9.89 6.92 -3.52
N GLU A 195 -9.52 5.69 -3.20
CA GLU A 195 -10.15 4.49 -3.71
C GLU A 195 -10.96 3.82 -2.58
N LEU A 196 -12.17 3.37 -2.92
CA LEU A 196 -13.05 2.59 -2.05
C LEU A 196 -13.52 1.35 -2.82
N ARG A 197 -13.38 0.17 -2.22
CA ARG A 197 -14.08 -1.03 -2.68
C ARG A 197 -15.49 -1.04 -2.09
N VAL A 198 -16.49 -1.13 -2.94
CA VAL A 198 -17.91 -1.07 -2.60
C VAL A 198 -18.60 -2.35 -3.07
N GLY A 199 -19.19 -3.10 -2.15
CA GLY A 199 -19.88 -4.36 -2.43
C GLY A 199 -19.16 -5.58 -1.88
N ARG A 200 -19.86 -6.70 -1.90
CA ARG A 200 -19.44 -7.96 -1.26
C ARG A 200 -18.53 -8.79 -2.16
N SER A 201 -17.89 -9.79 -1.56
CA SER A 201 -17.14 -10.83 -2.29
C SER A 201 -17.94 -11.39 -3.48
N GLY A 202 -17.30 -11.44 -4.65
CA GLY A 202 -17.85 -11.79 -5.96
C GLY A 202 -18.46 -10.65 -6.78
N LEU A 203 -18.79 -9.52 -6.16
CA LEU A 203 -19.51 -8.39 -6.79
C LEU A 203 -19.08 -7.02 -6.23
N GLY A 204 -17.84 -6.93 -5.73
CA GLY A 204 -17.28 -5.69 -5.20
C GLY A 204 -16.62 -4.88 -6.30
N ASP A 205 -16.95 -3.60 -6.37
CA ASP A 205 -16.49 -2.64 -7.36
C ASP A 205 -15.49 -1.67 -6.73
N ASP A 206 -14.40 -1.34 -7.42
CA ASP A 206 -13.44 -0.33 -6.94
C ASP A 206 -13.76 1.04 -7.57
N TRP A 207 -14.00 2.03 -6.72
CA TRP A 207 -14.42 3.39 -7.07
C TRP A 207 -13.34 4.41 -6.78
N LEU A 208 -13.10 5.34 -7.72
CA LEU A 208 -12.17 6.44 -7.54
C LEU A 208 -12.87 7.77 -7.27
N TYR A 209 -12.29 8.53 -6.35
CA TYR A 209 -12.67 9.89 -5.98
C TYR A 209 -11.43 10.78 -5.93
N ARG A 210 -11.60 12.07 -6.25
CA ARG A 210 -10.54 13.08 -6.12
C ARG A 210 -10.99 14.19 -5.18
N TYR A 211 -10.07 14.68 -4.37
CA TYR A 211 -10.30 15.80 -3.47
C TYR A 211 -9.62 17.06 -4.00
N THR A 212 -10.38 18.14 -4.04
CA THR A 212 -9.89 19.48 -4.37
C THR A 212 -9.78 20.30 -3.08
N PRO A 213 -8.60 20.82 -2.74
CA PRO A 213 -8.38 21.59 -1.50
C PRO A 213 -9.38 22.74 -1.34
N ASN A 214 -9.97 22.87 -0.16
CA ASN A 214 -11.02 23.85 0.18
C ASN A 214 -12.33 23.75 -0.62
N ASP A 215 -12.54 22.72 -1.44
CA ASP A 215 -13.74 22.53 -2.26
C ASP A 215 -14.47 21.24 -1.85
N GLY A 216 -13.80 20.09 -1.90
CA GLY A 216 -14.36 18.81 -1.47
C GLY A 216 -14.03 17.65 -2.41
N TRP A 217 -14.73 16.53 -2.21
CA TRP A 217 -14.59 15.34 -3.05
C TRP A 217 -15.44 15.44 -4.32
N THR A 218 -14.92 14.88 -5.41
CA THR A 218 -15.63 14.62 -6.66
C THR A 218 -15.43 13.17 -7.06
N GLN A 219 -16.48 12.49 -7.50
CA GLN A 219 -16.39 11.14 -8.06
C GLN A 219 -15.66 11.16 -9.41
N ILE A 220 -14.72 10.23 -9.60
CA ILE A 220 -14.13 9.92 -10.92
C ILE A 220 -14.93 8.78 -11.56
N GLY A 221 -15.23 7.74 -10.79
CA GLY A 221 -16.11 6.63 -11.18
C GLY A 221 -15.54 5.26 -10.87
N ARG A 222 -16.31 4.24 -11.19
CA ARG A 222 -15.95 2.83 -11.04
C ARG A 222 -14.93 2.44 -12.10
N TYR A 223 -13.77 1.96 -11.69
CA TYR A 223 -12.70 1.60 -12.64
C TYR A 223 -12.46 0.09 -12.72
N LEU A 224 -12.75 -0.67 -11.66
CA LEU A 224 -12.80 -2.13 -11.68
C LEU A 224 -14.22 -2.56 -11.28
N GLU A 225 -14.78 -3.51 -12.01
CA GLU A 225 -16.08 -4.11 -11.71
C GLU A 225 -15.93 -5.60 -11.39
N GLY A 226 -16.52 -6.02 -10.27
CA GLY A 226 -16.57 -7.41 -9.87
C GLY A 226 -17.64 -8.16 -10.68
N VAL A 227 -17.27 -9.27 -11.34
CA VAL A 227 -18.21 -10.07 -12.14
C VAL A 227 -18.07 -11.55 -11.79
N ASN A 228 -18.80 -12.00 -10.77
CA ASN A 228 -18.64 -13.32 -10.14
C ASN A 228 -17.21 -13.59 -9.63
N ASN A 229 -16.47 -12.51 -9.39
CA ASN A 229 -15.12 -12.47 -8.87
C ASN A 229 -14.85 -11.08 -8.29
N ASN A 230 -13.69 -10.90 -7.67
CA ASN A 230 -13.21 -9.59 -7.26
C ASN A 230 -11.77 -9.36 -7.72
N ALA A 231 -11.50 -8.17 -8.22
CA ALA A 231 -10.14 -7.68 -8.27
C ALA A 231 -9.67 -7.35 -6.85
N TYR A 232 -8.41 -7.69 -6.55
CA TYR A 232 -7.73 -7.23 -5.36
C TYR A 232 -6.40 -6.61 -5.74
N ILE A 233 -6.35 -5.29 -5.70
CA ILE A 233 -5.18 -4.54 -6.16
C ILE A 233 -3.98 -4.74 -5.23
N ASN A 234 -2.79 -4.83 -5.83
CA ASN A 234 -1.53 -4.68 -5.10
C ASN A 234 -1.27 -3.22 -4.72
N GLY A 235 -1.87 -2.27 -5.47
CA GLY A 235 -1.78 -0.85 -5.16
C GLY A 235 -2.18 0.07 -6.32
N LEU A 236 -2.07 1.35 -6.04
CA LEU A 236 -2.19 2.47 -6.98
C LEU A 236 -0.94 3.34 -6.82
N ASP A 237 -0.22 3.59 -7.91
CA ASP A 237 0.97 4.45 -7.90
C ASP A 237 1.02 5.31 -9.15
N PHE A 238 1.52 6.54 -8.99
CA PHE A 238 1.77 7.43 -10.13
C PHE A 238 3.18 7.23 -10.69
N ASP A 239 3.31 7.19 -12.01
CA ASP A 239 4.61 7.35 -12.66
C ASP A 239 5.09 8.81 -12.64
N SER A 240 6.35 9.02 -13.04
CA SER A 240 6.95 10.36 -13.14
C SER A 240 6.29 11.28 -14.18
N LYS A 241 5.39 10.74 -15.02
CA LYS A 241 4.58 11.49 -16.01
C LYS A 241 3.16 11.77 -15.50
N GLY A 242 2.82 11.30 -14.30
CA GLY A 242 1.51 11.44 -13.69
C GLY A 242 0.45 10.46 -14.20
N SER A 243 0.85 9.35 -14.83
CA SER A 243 -0.05 8.23 -15.14
C SER A 243 -0.28 7.40 -13.88
N LEU A 244 -1.51 7.03 -13.59
CA LEU A 244 -1.88 6.15 -12.49
C LEU A 244 -1.77 4.69 -12.94
N HIS A 245 -1.02 3.87 -12.20
CA HIS A 245 -0.80 2.45 -12.49
C HIS A 245 -1.45 1.58 -11.42
N THR A 246 -2.07 0.49 -11.85
CA THR A 246 -2.59 -0.52 -10.94
C THR A 246 -2.32 -1.93 -11.46
N THR A 247 -2.05 -2.83 -10.54
CA THR A 247 -1.92 -4.27 -10.75
C THR A 247 -2.78 -4.98 -9.73
N TRP A 248 -3.31 -6.14 -10.10
CA TRP A 248 -4.19 -6.91 -9.23
C TRP A 248 -4.12 -8.39 -9.58
N THR A 249 -4.76 -9.18 -8.72
CA THR A 249 -5.15 -10.56 -9.00
C THR A 249 -6.66 -10.66 -8.81
N TYR A 250 -7.30 -11.56 -9.55
CA TYR A 250 -8.72 -11.86 -9.34
C TYR A 250 -8.86 -12.96 -8.30
N ARG A 251 -9.94 -12.91 -7.51
CA ARG A 251 -10.43 -14.05 -6.73
C ARG A 251 -11.84 -14.40 -7.20
N ASP A 252 -12.00 -15.61 -7.70
CA ASP A 252 -13.33 -16.09 -8.08
C ASP A 252 -14.22 -16.30 -6.87
N PHE A 253 -15.51 -16.03 -7.06
CA PHE A 253 -16.52 -16.27 -6.05
C PHE A 253 -16.93 -17.74 -5.99
N VAL A 254 -16.98 -18.25 -4.77
CA VAL A 254 -17.56 -19.51 -4.37
C VAL A 254 -18.73 -19.18 -3.44
N ASN A 255 -19.93 -19.61 -3.83
CA ASN A 255 -21.15 -19.34 -3.07
C ASN A 255 -21.04 -19.89 -1.63
N ASP A 256 -21.31 -19.03 -0.65
CA ASP A 256 -21.15 -19.30 0.77
C ASP A 256 -22.30 -20.07 1.43
N ALA A 257 -23.36 -20.40 0.68
CA ALA A 257 -24.50 -21.22 1.13
C ALA A 257 -25.04 -20.82 2.52
N GLY A 258 -24.96 -19.54 2.89
CA GLY A 258 -25.42 -19.04 4.18
C GLY A 258 -24.52 -19.34 5.38
N GLN A 259 -23.24 -19.69 5.17
CA GLN A 259 -22.26 -19.74 6.25
C GLN A 259 -21.74 -18.34 6.58
N ASN A 260 -21.66 -17.98 7.86
CA ASN A 260 -21.00 -16.76 8.33
C ASN A 260 -19.49 -16.85 8.05
N VAL A 261 -19.06 -16.35 6.89
CA VAL A 261 -17.68 -16.45 6.40
C VAL A 261 -16.98 -15.10 6.50
N ALA A 262 -17.00 -14.51 7.70
CA ALA A 262 -16.36 -13.23 8.03
C ALA A 262 -14.91 -13.37 8.50
N VAL A 263 -14.24 -14.48 8.18
CA VAL A 263 -12.82 -14.69 8.44
C VAL A 263 -12.11 -14.66 7.08
N GLU A 264 -10.88 -14.17 7.02
CA GLU A 264 -10.04 -13.99 5.80
C GLU A 264 -9.98 -15.19 4.83
N ALA A 265 -10.51 -16.35 5.24
CA ALA A 265 -10.58 -17.62 4.53
C ALA A 265 -12.01 -18.21 4.47
N GLY A 266 -13.03 -17.41 4.16
CA GLY A 266 -14.31 -17.97 3.68
C GLY A 266 -14.13 -18.96 2.51
N PRO A 267 -15.19 -19.58 1.95
CA PRO A 267 -15.07 -20.46 0.76
C PRO A 267 -14.38 -19.77 -0.43
N ASN A 268 -14.26 -18.45 -0.35
CA ASN A 268 -13.41 -17.56 -1.14
C ASN A 268 -11.99 -17.43 -0.54
N GLY A 269 -11.28 -18.53 -0.29
CA GLY A 269 -9.90 -18.48 0.19
C GLY A 269 -8.90 -18.03 -0.89
N PRO A 270 -7.64 -17.72 -0.52
CA PRO A 270 -6.61 -17.28 -1.45
C PRO A 270 -6.25 -18.33 -2.53
N GLU A 271 -6.61 -19.60 -2.33
CA GLU A 271 -6.49 -20.64 -3.35
C GLU A 271 -7.34 -20.37 -4.60
N ASN A 272 -8.38 -19.55 -4.49
CA ASN A 272 -9.20 -19.10 -5.63
C ASN A 272 -8.64 -17.86 -6.32
N ASN A 273 -7.52 -17.31 -5.85
CA ASN A 273 -6.84 -16.24 -6.54
C ASN A 273 -6.22 -16.75 -7.84
N HIS A 274 -6.25 -15.93 -8.89
CA HIS A 274 -5.68 -16.23 -10.19
C HIS A 274 -5.29 -14.95 -10.93
N ASP A 275 -4.38 -15.13 -11.87
CA ASP A 275 -3.84 -14.10 -12.77
C ASP A 275 -3.09 -12.96 -12.08
N MET A 276 -2.11 -12.40 -12.80
CA MET A 276 -1.52 -11.10 -12.51
C MET A 276 -1.89 -10.15 -13.65
N ASP A 277 -2.68 -9.14 -13.29
CA ASP A 277 -3.28 -8.20 -14.23
C ASP A 277 -2.69 -6.79 -14.07
N TYR A 278 -2.85 -5.97 -15.11
CA TYR A 278 -2.34 -4.60 -15.14
C TYR A 278 -3.16 -3.68 -16.04
N ALA A 279 -3.32 -2.43 -15.58
CA ALA A 279 -3.80 -1.32 -16.38
C ALA A 279 -3.17 -0.01 -15.92
N PHE A 280 -3.25 1.02 -16.77
CA PHE A 280 -2.85 2.37 -16.38
C PHE A 280 -3.80 3.43 -16.93
N SER A 281 -3.89 4.56 -16.25
CA SER A 281 -4.70 5.71 -16.63
C SER A 281 -3.84 6.97 -16.76
N PRO A 282 -3.89 7.69 -17.90
CA PRO A 282 -3.13 8.91 -18.10
C PRO A 282 -3.83 10.18 -17.56
N ASP A 283 -5.03 10.07 -16.98
CA ASP A 283 -5.95 11.18 -16.69
C ASP A 283 -6.68 11.04 -15.34
N LEU A 284 -5.94 10.57 -14.31
CA LEU A 284 -6.42 10.36 -12.94
C LEU A 284 -7.53 9.31 -12.77
N GLY A 285 -7.57 8.30 -13.65
CA GLY A 285 -8.52 7.20 -13.55
C GLY A 285 -9.79 7.38 -14.36
N VAL A 286 -9.89 8.41 -15.21
CA VAL A 286 -11.06 8.63 -16.09
C VAL A 286 -11.06 7.64 -17.24
N THR A 287 -9.96 7.53 -17.97
CA THR A 287 -9.76 6.51 -19.03
C THR A 287 -8.65 5.55 -18.63
N TRP A 288 -8.81 4.28 -19.00
CA TRP A 288 -7.82 3.24 -18.72
C TRP A 288 -7.35 2.55 -19.98
N GLN A 289 -6.07 2.18 -19.97
CA GLN A 289 -5.39 1.51 -21.06
C GLN A 289 -4.71 0.24 -20.56
N ASN A 290 -4.69 -0.78 -21.41
CA ASN A 290 -3.94 -2.00 -21.16
C ASN A 290 -2.42 -1.80 -21.40
N ASN A 291 -1.63 -2.86 -21.26
CA ASN A 291 -0.17 -2.81 -21.45
C ASN A 291 0.27 -2.16 -22.77
N TRP A 292 -0.47 -2.39 -23.86
CA TRP A 292 -0.16 -1.92 -25.21
C TRP A 292 -0.64 -0.50 -25.50
N GLY A 293 -1.39 0.12 -24.60
CA GLY A 293 -1.98 1.47 -24.79
C GLY A 293 -3.33 1.45 -25.48
N GLN A 294 -3.99 0.29 -25.55
CA GLN A 294 -5.36 0.20 -26.07
C GLN A 294 -6.33 0.62 -24.97
N HIS A 295 -7.33 1.43 -25.32
CA HIS A 295 -8.39 1.84 -24.40
C HIS A 295 -9.24 0.64 -23.98
N ILE A 296 -9.47 0.48 -22.67
CA ILE A 296 -10.22 -0.66 -22.10
C ILE A 296 -11.34 -0.24 -21.15
N ALA A 297 -11.38 1.02 -20.70
CA ALA A 297 -12.42 1.53 -19.80
C ALA A 297 -12.49 3.07 -19.87
N ASN A 298 -13.70 3.61 -19.68
CA ASN A 298 -13.97 5.04 -19.50
C ASN A 298 -15.03 5.22 -18.40
N THR A 299 -14.60 5.68 -17.23
CA THR A 299 -15.46 5.80 -16.04
C THR A 299 -16.51 6.90 -16.19
N SER A 300 -16.30 7.88 -17.07
CA SER A 300 -17.30 8.92 -17.36
C SER A 300 -18.50 8.39 -18.16
N ASN A 301 -18.33 7.23 -18.82
CA ASN A 301 -19.37 6.54 -19.57
C ASN A 301 -19.93 5.32 -18.81
N ASP A 302 -19.55 5.11 -17.54
CA ASP A 302 -19.83 3.89 -16.78
C ASP A 302 -19.35 2.61 -17.50
N GLU A 303 -18.16 2.70 -18.11
CA GLU A 303 -17.49 1.57 -18.76
C GLU A 303 -16.25 1.19 -17.93
N PRO A 304 -16.38 0.36 -16.88
CA PRO A 304 -15.26 -0.07 -16.05
C PRO A 304 -14.41 -1.16 -16.71
N ILE A 305 -13.23 -1.43 -16.14
CA ILE A 305 -12.45 -2.62 -16.46
C ILE A 305 -13.18 -3.84 -15.89
N ARG A 306 -13.41 -4.85 -16.73
CA ARG A 306 -14.05 -6.12 -16.38
C ARG A 306 -13.04 -7.27 -16.53
N PRO A 307 -13.29 -8.46 -15.96
CA PRO A 307 -12.42 -9.63 -16.15
C PRO A 307 -12.21 -10.02 -17.62
N VAL A 308 -13.15 -9.66 -18.50
CA VAL A 308 -13.07 -9.92 -19.96
C VAL A 308 -12.40 -8.79 -20.75
N SER A 309 -11.97 -7.70 -20.10
CA SER A 309 -11.34 -6.56 -20.79
C SER A 309 -10.05 -7.00 -21.48
N ALA A 310 -9.88 -6.60 -22.74
CA ALA A 310 -8.81 -7.12 -23.58
C ALA A 310 -7.41 -6.72 -23.06
N GLY A 311 -6.55 -7.72 -22.84
CA GLY A 311 -5.13 -7.51 -22.57
C GLY A 311 -4.79 -7.02 -21.16
N ILE A 312 -5.68 -7.21 -20.19
CA ILE A 312 -5.40 -6.91 -18.77
C ILE A 312 -4.46 -7.93 -18.14
N THR A 313 -4.59 -9.21 -18.50
CA THR A 313 -3.77 -10.29 -17.94
C THR A 313 -2.37 -10.30 -18.54
N ILE A 314 -1.38 -10.07 -17.67
CA ILE A 314 0.04 -10.08 -18.04
C ILE A 314 0.61 -11.48 -17.88
N PHE A 315 0.30 -12.13 -16.75
CA PHE A 315 0.69 -13.50 -16.49
C PHE A 315 -0.51 -14.30 -16.05
N SER A 316 -0.85 -15.33 -16.81
CA SER A 316 -1.84 -16.31 -16.37
C SER A 316 -1.26 -17.16 -15.24
N ILE A 317 -1.89 -17.08 -14.08
CA ILE A 317 -1.55 -17.87 -12.91
C ILE A 317 -2.85 -18.58 -12.51
N PRO A 318 -2.91 -19.92 -12.57
CA PRO A 318 -4.16 -20.61 -12.30
C PRO A 318 -4.52 -20.48 -10.82
N LYS A 319 -5.80 -20.73 -10.50
CA LYS A 319 -6.21 -21.09 -9.15
C LYS A 319 -5.31 -22.19 -8.59
N PHE A 320 -5.14 -22.18 -7.27
CA PHE A 320 -4.18 -23.02 -6.57
C PHE A 320 -2.71 -22.74 -6.94
N GLY A 321 -2.44 -21.73 -7.78
CA GLY A 321 -1.10 -21.27 -8.19
C GLY A 321 -0.40 -20.36 -7.17
N GLY A 322 -1.03 -20.14 -6.01
CA GLY A 322 -0.42 -19.50 -4.84
C GLY A 322 -0.32 -17.98 -4.88
N ILE A 323 -0.82 -17.32 -5.94
CA ILE A 323 -0.81 -15.85 -5.98
C ILE A 323 -1.65 -15.28 -4.84
N LEU A 324 -1.02 -14.54 -3.94
CA LEU A 324 -1.72 -13.83 -2.87
C LEU A 324 -2.13 -12.44 -3.35
N ASN A 325 -3.27 -11.97 -2.88
CA ASN A 325 -3.80 -10.64 -3.14
C ASN A 325 -3.24 -9.57 -2.19
N GLN A 326 -3.31 -8.30 -2.60
CA GLN A 326 -2.99 -7.12 -1.78
C GLN A 326 -1.59 -7.13 -1.15
N GLU A 327 -0.59 -7.58 -1.90
CA GLU A 327 0.81 -7.54 -1.47
C GLU A 327 1.37 -6.12 -1.61
N THR A 328 1.93 -5.79 -2.76
CA THR A 328 2.55 -4.49 -3.00
C THR A 328 2.93 -4.29 -4.46
N GLN A 329 2.91 -3.03 -4.88
CA GLN A 329 3.57 -2.57 -6.10
C GLN A 329 4.27 -1.24 -5.83
N THR A 330 5.08 -0.79 -6.78
CA THR A 330 5.63 0.57 -6.86
C THR A 330 5.96 0.91 -8.31
N VAL A 331 6.08 2.19 -8.63
CA VAL A 331 6.57 2.67 -9.93
C VAL A 331 7.83 3.47 -9.69
N ASP A 332 8.91 3.13 -10.39
CA ASP A 332 10.17 3.85 -10.24
C ASP A 332 10.21 5.14 -11.09
N ASN A 333 11.26 5.95 -10.90
CA ASN A 333 11.39 7.24 -11.57
C ASN A 333 11.53 7.14 -13.10
N GLU A 334 11.97 5.99 -13.62
CA GLU A 334 12.01 5.70 -15.06
C GLU A 334 10.64 5.28 -15.63
N GLY A 335 9.64 5.05 -14.78
CA GLY A 335 8.30 4.60 -15.16
C GLY A 335 8.21 3.09 -15.36
N ARG A 336 9.10 2.32 -14.73
CA ARG A 336 8.96 0.86 -14.64
C ARG A 336 8.03 0.52 -13.50
N VAL A 337 7.11 -0.41 -13.76
CA VAL A 337 6.16 -0.91 -12.76
C VAL A 337 6.79 -2.13 -12.11
N HIS A 338 6.81 -2.19 -10.79
CA HIS A 338 7.33 -3.31 -10.03
C HIS A 338 6.25 -3.85 -9.11
N VAL A 339 6.14 -5.17 -9.06
CA VAL A 339 5.14 -5.89 -8.28
C VAL A 339 5.86 -7.01 -7.55
N LEU A 340 5.55 -7.18 -6.28
CA LEU A 340 6.00 -8.32 -5.50
C LEU A 340 4.74 -9.05 -5.03
N ASN A 341 4.58 -10.30 -5.46
CA ASN A 341 3.61 -11.23 -4.90
C ASN A 341 4.34 -12.52 -4.54
N ARG A 342 3.63 -13.48 -3.97
CA ARG A 342 4.07 -14.87 -3.89
C ARG A 342 3.38 -15.72 -4.94
N GLU A 343 3.93 -16.90 -5.21
CA GLU A 343 3.30 -17.95 -5.99
C GLU A 343 3.80 -19.33 -5.56
N ASN A 344 3.06 -20.38 -5.91
CA ASN A 344 3.44 -21.77 -5.72
C ASN A 344 3.46 -22.59 -7.02
N THR A 345 3.54 -21.95 -8.18
CA THR A 345 3.48 -22.62 -9.51
C THR A 345 4.57 -23.69 -9.72
N THR A 346 5.65 -23.66 -8.92
CA THR A 346 6.73 -24.66 -8.87
C THR A 346 6.53 -25.73 -7.78
N ARG A 347 5.36 -25.76 -7.13
CA ARG A 347 4.99 -26.53 -5.92
C ARG A 347 5.68 -26.09 -4.63
N VAL A 348 6.43 -24.99 -4.68
CA VAL A 348 7.04 -24.35 -3.51
C VAL A 348 6.56 -22.92 -3.50
N GLU A 349 6.06 -22.45 -2.35
CA GLU A 349 5.66 -21.05 -2.19
C GLU A 349 6.92 -20.17 -2.22
N GLN A 350 6.98 -19.21 -3.14
CA GLN A 350 8.13 -18.34 -3.34
C GLN A 350 7.67 -16.91 -3.60
N TRP A 351 8.49 -15.94 -3.17
CA TRP A 351 8.34 -14.56 -3.61
C TRP A 351 8.68 -14.44 -5.10
N TYR A 352 7.84 -13.74 -5.85
CA TYR A 352 8.02 -13.42 -7.26
C TYR A 352 8.06 -11.90 -7.46
N HIS A 353 9.10 -11.46 -8.16
CA HIS A 353 9.19 -10.11 -8.69
C HIS A 353 8.68 -10.11 -10.13
N TYR A 354 7.64 -9.31 -10.37
CA TYR A 354 7.17 -8.98 -11.69
C TYR A 354 7.53 -7.53 -11.97
N TRP A 355 8.03 -7.25 -13.15
CA TRP A 355 8.26 -5.86 -13.52
C TRP A 355 8.09 -5.59 -15.00
N ARG A 356 7.59 -4.39 -15.27
CA ARG A 356 7.39 -3.84 -16.60
C ARG A 356 8.52 -2.89 -16.95
N SER A 357 9.20 -3.12 -18.06
CA SER A 357 10.22 -2.22 -18.58
C SER A 357 9.64 -0.94 -19.17
N THR A 358 10.51 0.03 -19.44
CA THR A 358 10.18 1.25 -20.19
C THR A 358 9.78 0.97 -21.65
N THR A 359 10.14 -0.20 -22.18
CA THR A 359 9.70 -0.71 -23.50
C THR A 359 8.41 -1.52 -23.42
N LYS A 360 7.72 -1.53 -22.27
CA LYS A 360 6.46 -2.24 -22.02
C LYS A 360 6.58 -3.77 -21.98
N ALA A 361 7.79 -4.31 -21.91
CA ALA A 361 8.04 -5.74 -21.77
C ALA A 361 7.95 -6.14 -20.29
N TRP A 362 7.29 -7.25 -20.01
CA TRP A 362 7.17 -7.77 -18.65
C TRP A 362 8.19 -8.89 -18.39
N THR A 363 8.77 -8.86 -17.21
CA THR A 363 9.60 -9.93 -16.65
C THR A 363 8.93 -10.46 -15.40
N ARG A 364 9.00 -11.78 -15.22
CA ARG A 364 8.56 -12.50 -14.01
C ARG A 364 9.70 -13.40 -13.59
N SER A 365 10.14 -13.28 -12.35
CA SER A 365 11.21 -14.09 -11.79
C SER A 365 11.02 -14.28 -10.29
N PRO A 366 11.29 -15.48 -9.75
CA PRO A 366 11.35 -15.65 -8.31
C PRO A 366 12.51 -14.83 -7.74
N LEU A 367 12.39 -14.40 -6.47
CA LEU A 367 13.54 -13.95 -5.71
C LEU A 367 14.55 -15.10 -5.56
N PRO A 368 15.84 -14.81 -5.31
CA PRO A 368 16.85 -15.86 -5.19
C PRO A 368 16.49 -16.89 -4.13
N LEU A 369 16.75 -18.15 -4.44
CA LEU A 369 16.64 -19.24 -3.48
C LEU A 369 17.56 -18.99 -2.28
N PRO A 370 17.22 -19.52 -1.09
CA PRO A 370 18.04 -19.38 0.11
C PRO A 370 19.53 -19.69 -0.09
N ALA A 371 19.84 -20.75 -0.84
CA ALA A 371 21.22 -21.15 -1.13
C ALA A 371 22.02 -20.12 -1.96
N ALA A 372 21.32 -19.22 -2.67
CA ALA A 372 21.91 -18.19 -3.51
C ALA A 372 21.91 -16.79 -2.86
N LEU A 373 21.29 -16.63 -1.68
CA LEU A 373 21.21 -15.36 -0.95
C LEU A 373 21.54 -15.60 0.53
N PRO A 374 22.79 -15.35 0.95
CA PRO A 374 23.16 -15.39 2.37
C PRO A 374 22.29 -14.40 3.17
N SER A 375 21.46 -14.93 4.07
CA SER A 375 20.50 -14.18 4.89
C SER A 375 20.39 -14.86 6.25
N LEU A 376 20.41 -14.07 7.33
CA LEU A 376 20.18 -14.53 8.69
C LEU A 376 18.78 -15.12 8.86
N ASN A 377 17.80 -14.50 8.21
CA ASN A 377 16.38 -14.77 8.45
C ASN A 377 15.76 -15.74 7.44
N ASN A 378 16.48 -16.10 6.37
CA ASN A 378 15.99 -16.96 5.30
C ASN A 378 14.64 -16.47 4.68
N VAL A 379 14.46 -15.15 4.55
CA VAL A 379 13.16 -14.55 4.17
C VAL A 379 12.65 -14.97 2.78
N THR A 380 13.53 -15.42 1.89
CA THR A 380 13.13 -15.93 0.56
C THR A 380 12.69 -17.39 0.57
N GLY A 381 13.00 -18.14 1.64
CA GLY A 381 12.62 -19.54 1.82
C GLY A 381 11.47 -19.77 2.80
N THR A 382 10.83 -18.69 3.28
CA THR A 382 9.75 -18.76 4.27
C THR A 382 8.34 -18.37 3.79
N PRO A 383 8.06 -17.87 2.56
CA PRO A 383 6.69 -17.59 2.12
C PRO A 383 5.71 -18.73 2.43
N THR A 384 4.49 -18.36 2.84
CA THR A 384 3.37 -19.29 3.03
C THR A 384 2.12 -18.72 2.37
N VAL A 385 1.09 -19.53 2.15
CA VAL A 385 -0.13 -19.10 1.44
C VAL A 385 -0.80 -17.87 2.07
N ILE A 386 -0.85 -17.80 3.41
CA ILE A 386 -1.48 -16.72 4.20
C ILE A 386 -0.50 -16.01 5.14
N GLY A 387 0.80 -16.11 4.87
CA GLY A 387 1.84 -15.43 5.65
C GLY A 387 1.78 -13.92 5.49
N LYS A 388 2.49 -13.21 6.38
CA LYS A 388 2.68 -11.76 6.33
C LYS A 388 3.11 -11.33 4.94
N ARG A 389 2.41 -10.34 4.40
CA ARG A 389 2.70 -9.69 3.12
C ARG A 389 3.88 -8.74 3.23
N ALA A 390 4.55 -8.55 2.10
CA ALA A 390 5.76 -7.74 1.99
C ALA A 390 5.46 -6.34 1.45
N LYS A 391 6.49 -5.48 1.43
CA LYS A 391 6.44 -4.17 0.76
C LYS A 391 7.57 -4.00 -0.23
N LEU A 392 7.28 -3.24 -1.29
CA LEU A 392 8.21 -2.95 -2.37
C LEU A 392 8.22 -1.44 -2.60
N LEU A 393 9.41 -0.86 -2.73
CA LEU A 393 9.55 0.58 -2.94
C LEU A 393 10.80 0.90 -3.79
N SER A 394 10.74 2.01 -4.51
CA SER A 394 11.90 2.55 -5.24
C SER A 394 12.33 3.87 -4.60
N PRO A 395 13.53 3.94 -4.00
CA PRO A 395 14.05 5.19 -3.48
C PRO A 395 14.29 6.21 -4.62
N PRO A 396 14.28 7.53 -4.32
CA PRO A 396 14.62 8.54 -5.30
C PRO A 396 16.01 8.31 -5.93
N PRO A 397 16.19 8.63 -7.21
CA PRO A 397 17.44 8.39 -7.92
C PRO A 397 18.57 9.23 -7.34
N ARG A 398 19.74 8.60 -7.18
CA ARG A 398 20.98 9.26 -6.77
C ARG A 398 21.84 9.52 -8.00
N LYS A 399 22.42 10.72 -8.07
CA LYS A 399 23.27 11.11 -9.20
C LYS A 399 24.41 10.12 -9.38
N GLY A 400 24.49 9.49 -10.55
CA GLY A 400 25.55 8.53 -10.89
C GLY A 400 25.33 7.12 -10.33
N GLN A 401 24.20 6.83 -9.71
CA GLN A 401 23.82 5.48 -9.27
C GLN A 401 22.66 4.93 -10.10
N PRO A 402 22.59 3.62 -10.33
CA PRO A 402 21.42 3.01 -10.95
C PRO A 402 20.21 3.11 -10.03
N THR A 403 19.01 3.10 -10.62
CA THR A 403 17.76 2.94 -9.87
C THR A 403 17.83 1.70 -8.99
N SER A 404 17.44 1.87 -7.73
CA SER A 404 17.37 0.78 -6.77
C SER A 404 15.91 0.41 -6.50
N LEU A 405 15.71 -0.86 -6.18
CA LEU A 405 14.45 -1.41 -5.73
C LEU A 405 14.71 -2.07 -4.37
N LEU A 406 13.89 -1.74 -3.38
CA LEU A 406 13.96 -2.30 -2.03
C LEU A 406 12.74 -3.18 -1.78
N ALA A 407 12.96 -4.39 -1.27
CA ALA A 407 11.92 -5.29 -0.79
C ALA A 407 12.03 -5.45 0.72
N ILE A 408 10.97 -5.10 1.44
CA ILE A 408 10.85 -5.27 2.89
C ILE A 408 10.09 -6.58 3.12
N LEU A 409 10.82 -7.62 3.53
CA LEU A 409 10.31 -8.98 3.62
C LEU A 409 10.22 -9.41 5.10
N PRO A 410 9.00 -9.57 5.65
CA PRO A 410 8.85 -10.24 6.93
C PRO A 410 9.12 -11.75 6.77
N SER A 411 9.72 -12.37 7.77
CA SER A 411 9.84 -13.82 7.80
C SER A 411 8.50 -14.47 8.09
N ASN A 412 8.15 -15.45 7.27
CA ASN A 412 6.93 -16.25 7.40
C ASN A 412 7.20 -17.63 8.01
N ALA A 413 8.40 -17.84 8.59
CA ALA A 413 8.70 -19.01 9.41
C ALA A 413 7.80 -19.03 10.66
N PRO A 414 7.43 -20.21 11.18
CA PRO A 414 6.58 -20.33 12.36
C PRO A 414 7.09 -19.47 13.53
N ASN A 415 6.22 -18.63 14.08
CA ASN A 415 6.49 -17.72 15.20
C ASN A 415 7.59 -16.66 14.97
N SER A 416 8.07 -16.49 13.74
CA SER A 416 9.13 -15.52 13.46
C SER A 416 8.60 -14.09 13.45
N THR A 417 9.31 -13.20 14.13
CA THR A 417 9.12 -11.75 14.04
C THR A 417 10.29 -11.08 13.31
N ALA A 418 11.06 -11.85 12.54
CA ALA A 418 12.21 -11.36 11.81
C ALA A 418 11.80 -10.54 10.58
N LEU A 419 12.65 -9.57 10.22
CA LEU A 419 12.46 -8.69 9.06
C LEU A 419 13.79 -8.54 8.34
N SER A 420 13.76 -8.61 7.01
CA SER A 420 14.92 -8.34 6.16
C SER A 420 14.55 -7.33 5.08
N ILE A 421 15.51 -6.50 4.71
CA ILE A 421 15.40 -5.54 3.62
C ILE A 421 16.40 -5.96 2.55
N LEU A 422 15.87 -6.33 1.39
CA LEU A 422 16.66 -6.70 0.23
C LEU A 422 16.73 -5.53 -0.75
N GLY A 423 17.83 -5.45 -1.48
CA GLY A 423 18.08 -4.45 -2.50
C GLY A 423 18.47 -5.06 -3.83
N SER A 424 18.01 -4.47 -4.93
CA SER A 424 18.37 -4.86 -6.29
C SER A 424 18.43 -3.63 -7.20
N THR A 425 19.12 -3.71 -8.34
CA THR A 425 19.38 -2.57 -9.21
C THR A 425 18.86 -2.75 -10.63
N ALA A 426 18.59 -1.60 -11.27
CA ALA A 426 18.29 -1.51 -12.69
C ALA A 426 19.38 -2.16 -13.57
N THR A 427 20.67 -1.97 -13.23
CA THR A 427 21.80 -2.51 -13.99
C THR A 427 21.84 -4.04 -13.94
N GLY A 428 21.48 -4.62 -12.79
CA GLY A 428 21.31 -6.06 -12.64
C GLY A 428 19.98 -6.60 -13.18
N HIS A 429 19.20 -5.79 -13.90
CA HIS A 429 17.86 -6.13 -14.39
C HIS A 429 16.93 -6.66 -13.28
N PHE A 430 17.11 -6.14 -12.08
CA PHE A 430 16.39 -6.55 -10.88
C PHE A 430 16.54 -8.04 -10.51
N ARG A 431 17.70 -8.63 -10.80
CA ARG A 431 18.06 -10.02 -10.47
C ARG A 431 19.23 -10.12 -9.50
N ASP A 432 19.92 -9.02 -9.24
CA ASP A 432 21.08 -8.88 -8.35
C ASP A 432 20.67 -8.60 -6.89
N TRP A 433 19.65 -9.31 -6.40
CA TRP A 433 19.16 -9.13 -5.05
C TRP A 433 20.25 -9.42 -4.01
N SER A 434 20.36 -8.53 -3.03
CA SER A 434 21.29 -8.64 -1.91
C SER A 434 20.60 -8.22 -0.62
N VAL A 435 21.05 -8.77 0.51
CA VAL A 435 20.59 -8.34 1.83
C VAL A 435 21.25 -7.01 2.17
N LEU A 436 20.45 -5.99 2.48
CA LEU A 436 20.95 -4.69 2.94
C LEU A 436 20.91 -4.57 4.46
N TRP A 437 19.89 -5.14 5.08
CA TRP A 437 19.67 -5.06 6.52
C TRP A 437 18.77 -6.19 6.99
N GLU A 438 19.03 -6.70 8.20
CA GLU A 438 18.22 -7.75 8.83
C GLU A 438 18.14 -7.54 10.34
N ILE A 439 17.02 -7.95 10.92
CA ILE A 439 16.83 -8.13 12.35
C ILE A 439 16.11 -9.46 12.60
N SER A 440 16.47 -10.17 13.67
CA SER A 440 15.88 -11.47 14.01
C SER A 440 14.51 -11.37 14.67
N GLU A 441 14.14 -10.19 15.18
CA GLU A 441 12.89 -9.97 15.90
C GLU A 441 12.39 -8.51 15.80
N GLY A 442 11.11 -8.30 16.10
CA GLY A 442 10.50 -6.97 16.22
C GLY A 442 9.47 -6.62 15.14
N CYS A 443 9.29 -7.46 14.12
CA CYS A 443 8.24 -7.35 13.11
C CYS A 443 7.23 -8.51 13.26
N GLY A 444 6.34 -8.36 14.24
CA GLY A 444 5.30 -9.32 14.56
C GLY A 444 4.30 -9.50 13.43
N TRP A 445 3.91 -8.40 12.79
CA TRP A 445 2.89 -8.34 11.72
C TRP A 445 3.47 -7.82 10.40
N GLU A 446 2.62 -7.38 9.48
CA GLU A 446 3.05 -6.94 8.15
C GLU A 446 3.69 -5.55 8.23
N PRO A 447 4.88 -5.36 7.63
CA PRO A 447 5.53 -4.06 7.63
C PRO A 447 4.80 -3.11 6.68
N LEU A 448 4.63 -1.86 7.11
CA LEU A 448 4.12 -0.76 6.30
C LEU A 448 5.19 0.34 6.24
N PHE A 449 5.05 1.33 5.36
CA PHE A 449 6.05 2.39 5.24
C PHE A 449 5.46 3.73 4.83
N ASP A 450 6.17 4.80 5.19
CA ASP A 450 5.86 6.16 4.77
C ASP A 450 6.48 6.42 3.39
N ARG A 451 5.67 6.26 2.34
CA ARG A 451 6.12 6.49 0.97
C ARG A 451 6.57 7.93 0.70
N TYR A 452 6.09 8.90 1.47
CA TYR A 452 6.38 10.31 1.23
C TYR A 452 7.67 10.79 1.91
N ARG A 453 8.14 10.06 2.93
CA ARG A 453 9.42 10.32 3.58
C ARG A 453 10.61 9.85 2.73
N LEU A 454 10.39 8.92 1.79
CA LEU A 454 11.42 8.44 0.86
C LEU A 454 12.07 9.57 0.05
N GLU A 455 11.28 10.57 -0.36
CA GLU A 455 11.76 11.77 -1.09
C GLU A 455 12.80 12.60 -0.29
N GLN A 456 12.86 12.39 1.03
CA GLN A 456 13.82 13.04 1.93
C GLN A 456 15.02 12.13 2.24
N GLY A 457 15.16 11.01 1.54
CA GLY A 457 16.23 10.04 1.76
C GLY A 457 16.07 9.20 3.02
N VAL A 458 14.86 9.14 3.60
CA VAL A 458 14.57 8.36 4.81
C VAL A 458 13.45 7.36 4.54
N LEU A 459 13.69 6.09 4.85
CA LEU A 459 12.66 5.07 4.93
C LEU A 459 12.15 4.99 6.37
N SER A 460 10.88 5.33 6.58
CA SER A 460 10.19 5.09 7.85
C SER A 460 9.30 3.87 7.72
N LEU A 461 9.56 2.83 8.53
CA LEU A 461 8.71 1.66 8.63
C LEU A 461 7.71 1.82 9.77
N TYR A 462 6.44 1.54 9.52
CA TYR A 462 5.43 1.33 10.53
C TYR A 462 5.38 -0.17 10.83
N VAL A 463 5.73 -0.55 12.06
CA VAL A 463 5.94 -1.94 12.47
C VAL A 463 5.20 -2.21 13.76
N VAL A 464 4.53 -3.35 13.83
CA VAL A 464 3.98 -3.86 15.08
C VAL A 464 4.89 -4.96 15.61
N ASN A 465 5.44 -4.76 16.81
CA ASN A 465 6.42 -5.68 17.39
C ASN A 465 5.80 -6.80 18.26
N GLY A 466 4.47 -6.91 18.26
CA GLY A 466 3.68 -7.84 19.07
C GLY A 466 3.17 -7.26 20.38
N THR A 467 3.62 -6.06 20.79
CA THR A 467 3.10 -5.35 21.96
C THR A 467 2.83 -3.88 21.69
N ASN A 468 3.58 -3.27 20.78
CA ASN A 468 3.52 -1.86 20.47
C ASN A 468 3.57 -1.66 18.96
N VAL A 469 2.92 -0.59 18.54
CA VAL A 469 3.14 0.03 17.24
C VAL A 469 4.36 0.93 17.32
N GLN A 470 5.29 0.77 16.40
CA GLN A 470 6.55 1.50 16.32
C GLN A 470 6.79 2.09 14.93
N VAL A 471 7.59 3.15 14.89
CA VAL A 471 8.17 3.70 13.67
C VAL A 471 9.68 3.54 13.71
N TRP A 472 10.23 2.80 12.74
CA TRP A 472 11.67 2.58 12.57
C TRP A 472 12.18 3.42 11.40
N ASP A 473 13.13 4.32 11.66
CA ASP A 473 13.67 5.21 10.65
C ASP A 473 15.03 4.71 10.15
N PHE A 474 15.22 4.75 8.83
CA PHE A 474 16.46 4.37 8.15
C PHE A 474 16.90 5.48 7.20
N GLU A 475 18.17 5.83 7.25
CA GLU A 475 18.83 6.65 6.23
C GLU A 475 19.18 5.75 5.03
N LEU A 476 18.76 6.21 3.85
CA LEU A 476 19.06 5.62 2.55
C LEU A 476 20.37 6.19 2.00
#